data_AF-A0A0S8CTQ6-F1
#
_entry.id   AF-A0A0S8CTQ6-F1
#
_cell.length_a   1.000
_cell.length_b   1.000
_cell.length_c   1.000
_cell.angle_alpha   90.00
_cell.angle_beta   90.00
_cell.angle_gamma   90.00
#
_symmetry.space_group_name_H-M   'P 1'
#
loop_
_entity.id
_entity.type
_entity.pdbx_description
1 polymer ?
#
loop_
_entity_poly.entity_id
_entity_poly.type
_entity_poly.pdbx_seq_one_letter_code
_entity_poly.pdbx_strand_id
1 'polypeptide(L)'
;MTFQENLLQKIELDRLASRVVASIGTADQAMHHIDKESMRSLLELSPYRYQQERDLDLYVKPAEGELQMILVLDNELPIFRSTVKDVVTRRSPRTLEMWKISTIRRILVDADIKISTRQDSVATVLKDAVAQLDLTYTDTDIEDLAREGMAWLAGKEAQGVGKTLALFAELLGYKKPPKYLGLDATVCYGVATPGKGKDTVFGPLFLYRPEDNTLLWIDKSFSRIDKQQMEFLRAVAGGQESVPVRGDAVFEKLRSDVLAQPGRELPV
;
A
#
# COMPACT_ATOMS: atom_id res chain seq x y z
N MET A 1 19.30 5.43 2.59
CA MET A 1 18.12 6.06 1.98
C MET A 1 17.72 7.22 2.86
N THR A 2 17.33 8.35 2.27
CA THR A 2 16.76 9.48 3.03
C THR A 2 15.37 9.09 3.55
N PHE A 3 14.84 9.84 4.52
CA PHE A 3 13.46 9.66 4.99
C PHE A 3 12.46 9.67 3.82
N GLN A 4 12.59 10.61 2.89
CA GLN A 4 11.73 10.72 1.72
C GLN A 4 11.82 9.48 0.81
N GLU A 5 13.02 8.93 0.60
CA GLU A 5 13.22 7.70 -0.17
C GLU A 5 12.55 6.49 0.52
N ASN A 6 12.72 6.36 1.85
CA ASN A 6 12.05 5.31 2.63
C ASN A 6 10.52 5.44 2.56
N LEU A 7 9.98 6.66 2.68
CA LEU A 7 8.54 6.90 2.62
C LEU A 7 7.97 6.59 1.22
N LEU A 8 8.68 6.96 0.15
CA LEU A 8 8.31 6.57 -1.22
C LEU A 8 8.31 5.05 -1.38
N GLN A 9 9.32 4.38 -0.84
CA GLN A 9 9.40 2.93 -0.88
C GLN A 9 8.25 2.27 -0.11
N LYS A 10 7.84 2.81 1.05
CA LYS A 10 6.65 2.36 1.77
C LYS A 10 5.39 2.46 0.91
N ILE A 11 5.15 3.62 0.29
CA ILE A 11 3.99 3.84 -0.58
C ILE A 11 3.97 2.82 -1.74
N GLU A 12 5.14 2.52 -2.32
CA GLU A 12 5.25 1.53 -3.38
C GLU A 12 4.97 0.10 -2.89
N LEU A 13 5.48 -0.29 -1.72
CA LEU A 13 5.17 -1.57 -1.08
C LEU A 13 3.66 -1.72 -0.85
N ASP A 14 3.01 -0.70 -0.30
CA ASP A 14 1.56 -0.68 -0.04
C ASP A 14 0.75 -0.78 -1.35
N ARG A 15 1.21 -0.12 -2.41
CA ARG A 15 0.60 -0.17 -3.74
C ARG A 15 0.71 -1.57 -4.35
N LEU A 16 1.89 -2.19 -4.30
CA LEU A 16 2.13 -3.54 -4.79
C LEU A 16 1.28 -4.55 -4.02
N ALA A 17 1.28 -4.49 -2.69
CA ALA A 17 0.49 -5.36 -1.84
C ALA A 17 -1.02 -5.22 -2.14
N SER A 18 -1.53 -3.98 -2.24
CA SER A 18 -2.93 -3.73 -2.58
C SER A 18 -3.31 -4.29 -3.94
N ARG A 19 -2.42 -4.20 -4.93
CA ARG A 19 -2.61 -4.75 -6.27
C ARG A 19 -2.68 -6.28 -6.26
N VAL A 20 -1.77 -6.93 -5.51
CA VAL A 20 -1.82 -8.38 -5.33
C VAL A 20 -3.11 -8.78 -4.63
N VAL A 21 -3.49 -8.13 -3.51
CA VAL A 21 -4.73 -8.42 -2.77
C VAL A 21 -5.97 -8.26 -3.65
N ALA A 22 -6.04 -7.21 -4.47
CA ALA A 22 -7.16 -7.00 -5.38
C ALA A 22 -7.26 -8.07 -6.49
N SER A 23 -6.15 -8.73 -6.84
CA SER A 23 -6.13 -9.84 -7.80
C SER A 23 -6.52 -11.19 -7.18
N ILE A 24 -6.49 -11.31 -5.85
CA ILE A 24 -6.99 -12.48 -5.13
C ILE A 24 -8.52 -12.43 -5.21
N GLY A 25 -9.10 -13.16 -6.17
CA GLY A 25 -10.54 -13.21 -6.40
C GLY A 25 -11.35 -13.60 -5.16
N THR A 26 -12.66 -13.35 -5.18
CA THR A 26 -13.56 -13.82 -4.13
C THR A 26 -13.69 -15.35 -4.20
N ALA A 27 -14.03 -16.00 -3.07
CA ALA A 27 -14.09 -17.46 -2.96
C ALA A 27 -14.95 -18.17 -4.03
N ASP A 28 -15.89 -17.46 -4.66
CA ASP A 28 -16.78 -17.97 -5.72
C ASP A 28 -16.16 -17.95 -7.14
N GLN A 29 -14.97 -17.35 -7.32
CA GLN A 29 -14.38 -17.18 -8.65
C GLN A 29 -13.10 -18.00 -8.79
N ALA A 30 -13.28 -19.30 -9.05
CA ALA A 30 -12.22 -20.31 -9.16
C ALA A 30 -11.17 -20.08 -10.28
N MET A 31 -11.24 -18.99 -11.04
CA MET A 31 -10.38 -18.71 -12.21
C MET A 31 -9.48 -17.48 -12.09
N HIS A 32 -9.48 -16.75 -10.99
CA HIS A 32 -8.59 -15.59 -10.87
C HIS A 32 -7.14 -16.01 -10.61
N HIS A 33 -6.29 -15.80 -11.61
CA HIS A 33 -4.84 -15.83 -11.45
C HIS A 33 -4.40 -14.63 -10.63
N ILE A 34 -3.61 -14.90 -9.59
CA ILE A 34 -3.00 -13.83 -8.79
C ILE A 34 -1.99 -13.05 -9.62
N ASP A 35 -1.85 -11.76 -9.37
CA ASP A 35 -0.84 -10.90 -9.98
C ASP A 35 0.56 -11.25 -9.43
N LYS A 36 1.13 -12.33 -9.97
CA LYS A 36 2.45 -12.86 -9.57
C LYS A 36 3.58 -11.89 -9.88
N GLU A 37 3.42 -11.02 -10.87
CA GLU A 37 4.42 -10.00 -11.22
C GLU A 37 4.52 -8.94 -10.13
N SER A 38 3.37 -8.44 -9.65
CA SER A 38 3.32 -7.51 -8.52
C SER A 38 3.80 -8.17 -7.24
N MET A 39 3.47 -9.45 -7.02
CA MET A 39 3.96 -10.20 -5.86
C MET A 39 5.49 -10.39 -5.92
N ARG A 40 6.05 -10.68 -7.09
CA ARG A 40 7.51 -10.77 -7.29
C ARG A 40 8.18 -9.44 -6.99
N SER A 41 7.64 -8.34 -7.50
CA SER A 41 8.14 -6.99 -7.23
C SER A 41 8.10 -6.66 -5.72
N LEU A 42 7.03 -7.05 -5.02
CA LEU A 42 6.93 -6.90 -3.57
C LEU A 42 8.01 -7.71 -2.84
N LEU A 43 8.27 -8.94 -3.29
CA LEU A 43 9.26 -9.83 -2.70
C LEU A 43 10.70 -9.36 -2.94
N GLU A 44 11.00 -8.78 -4.09
CA GLU A 44 12.30 -8.18 -4.41
C GLU A 44 12.65 -7.01 -3.48
N LEU A 45 11.63 -6.29 -2.98
CA LEU A 45 11.77 -5.20 -2.02
C LEU A 45 11.67 -5.67 -0.55
N SER A 46 11.71 -6.99 -0.31
CA SER A 46 11.49 -7.61 0.99
C SER A 46 12.72 -8.42 1.46
N PRO A 47 12.78 -8.90 2.72
CA PRO A 47 13.87 -9.77 3.18
C PRO A 47 13.95 -11.15 2.51
N TYR A 48 12.95 -11.54 1.71
CA TYR A 48 12.88 -12.87 1.15
C TYR A 48 13.83 -13.02 -0.04
N ARG A 49 14.58 -14.12 -0.08
CA ARG A 49 15.50 -14.43 -1.18
C ARG A 49 14.88 -15.44 -2.12
N TYR A 50 14.95 -15.16 -3.41
CA TYR A 50 14.51 -16.08 -4.45
C TYR A 50 15.38 -17.34 -4.47
N GLN A 51 14.72 -18.49 -4.60
CA GLN A 51 15.34 -19.78 -4.82
C GLN A 51 14.43 -20.64 -5.69
N GLN A 52 14.97 -21.18 -6.78
CA GLN A 52 14.24 -22.11 -7.64
C GLN A 52 14.56 -23.55 -7.21
N GLU A 53 13.52 -24.35 -6.95
CA GLU A 53 13.67 -25.76 -6.58
C GLU A 53 12.66 -26.62 -7.34
N ARG A 54 13.16 -27.58 -8.13
CA ARG A 54 12.33 -28.38 -9.05
C ARG A 54 11.52 -27.44 -9.96
N ASP A 55 10.20 -27.51 -9.91
CA ASP A 55 9.24 -26.66 -10.63
C ASP A 55 8.64 -25.55 -9.74
N LEU A 56 9.18 -25.33 -8.53
CA LEU A 56 8.70 -24.33 -7.58
C LEU A 56 9.58 -23.09 -7.58
N ASP A 57 8.92 -21.93 -7.66
CA ASP A 57 9.50 -20.63 -7.35
C ASP A 57 9.32 -20.35 -5.85
N LEU A 58 10.42 -20.41 -5.09
CA LEU A 58 10.42 -20.20 -3.64
C LEU A 58 11.04 -18.85 -3.27
N TYR A 59 10.52 -18.27 -2.20
CA TYR A 59 11.07 -17.07 -1.57
C TYR A 59 11.28 -17.36 -0.11
N VAL A 60 12.54 -17.26 0.34
CA VAL A 60 12.98 -17.80 1.62
C VAL A 60 13.52 -16.69 2.51
N LYS A 61 13.01 -16.61 3.74
CA LYS A 61 13.51 -15.75 4.80
C LYS A 61 13.94 -16.60 6.00
N PRO A 62 15.12 -16.38 6.61
CA PRO A 62 15.50 -17.06 7.84
C PRO A 62 14.45 -16.88 8.96
N ALA A 63 14.23 -17.93 9.75
CA ALA A 63 13.43 -17.89 10.98
C ALA A 63 14.29 -18.38 12.17
N GLU A 64 13.68 -18.58 13.34
CA GLU A 64 14.40 -19.08 14.52
C GLU A 64 14.96 -20.50 14.29
N GLY A 65 16.23 -20.70 14.65
CA GLY A 65 16.92 -21.98 14.55
C GLY A 65 17.24 -22.36 13.09
N GLU A 66 17.01 -23.63 12.75
CA GLU A 66 17.21 -24.15 11.39
C GLU A 66 15.98 -23.96 10.47
N LEU A 67 14.89 -23.41 11.00
CA LEU A 67 13.65 -23.22 10.26
C LEU A 67 13.70 -21.95 9.41
N GLN A 68 12.92 -21.96 8.33
CA GLN A 68 12.81 -20.85 7.40
C GLN A 68 11.34 -20.54 7.14
N MET A 69 11.05 -19.27 6.88
CA MET A 69 9.78 -18.83 6.30
C MET A 69 9.90 -18.94 4.79
N ILE A 70 9.10 -19.82 4.18
CA ILE A 70 9.18 -20.17 2.76
C ILE A 70 7.84 -19.84 2.12
N LEU A 71 7.83 -18.83 1.25
CA LEU A 71 6.71 -18.53 0.39
C LEU A 71 6.85 -19.28 -0.94
N VAL A 72 5.78 -19.92 -1.39
CA VAL A 72 5.69 -20.50 -2.74
C VAL A 72 4.92 -19.53 -3.65
N LEU A 73 5.51 -19.15 -4.80
CA LEU A 73 4.89 -18.22 -5.74
C LEU A 73 3.84 -18.93 -6.65
N ASP A 74 2.79 -19.45 -6.02
CA ASP A 74 1.62 -20.01 -6.70
C ASP A 74 0.36 -19.13 -6.50
N ASN A 75 -0.81 -19.62 -6.89
CA ASN A 75 -2.07 -18.84 -6.76
C ASN A 75 -2.60 -18.78 -5.31
N GLU A 76 -2.12 -19.65 -4.42
CA GLU A 76 -2.50 -19.66 -3.01
C GLU A 76 -1.53 -18.83 -2.15
N LEU A 77 -0.34 -18.52 -2.66
CA LEU A 77 0.74 -17.86 -1.92
C LEU A 77 0.96 -18.46 -0.52
N PRO A 78 1.12 -19.79 -0.36
CA PRO A 78 1.30 -20.36 0.95
C PRO A 78 2.66 -19.95 1.52
N ILE A 79 2.66 -19.54 2.79
CA ILE A 79 3.87 -19.38 3.59
C ILE A 79 3.97 -20.58 4.52
N PHE A 80 5.11 -21.25 4.49
CA PHE A 80 5.45 -22.36 5.37
C PHE A 80 6.55 -21.97 6.35
N ARG A 81 6.51 -22.54 7.56
CA ARG A 81 7.63 -22.53 8.51
C ARG A 81 8.23 -23.93 8.56
N SER A 82 9.23 -24.18 7.70
CA SER A 82 9.90 -25.49 7.60
C SER A 82 11.27 -25.34 6.94
N THR A 83 11.84 -26.44 6.45
CA THR A 83 13.02 -26.44 5.56
C THR A 83 12.59 -26.45 4.10
N VAL A 84 13.42 -25.89 3.21
CA VAL A 84 13.17 -25.93 1.76
C VAL A 84 12.93 -27.36 1.28
N LYS A 85 13.70 -28.33 1.77
CA LYS A 85 13.56 -29.74 1.41
C LYS A 85 12.18 -30.30 1.75
N ASP A 86 11.66 -30.01 2.95
CA ASP A 86 10.33 -30.49 3.37
C ASP A 86 9.22 -29.86 2.51
N VAL A 87 9.29 -28.55 2.25
CA VAL A 87 8.31 -27.85 1.38
C VAL A 87 8.33 -28.44 -0.05
N VAL A 88 9.51 -28.63 -0.62
CA VAL A 88 9.68 -29.18 -1.97
C VAL A 88 9.16 -30.61 -2.07
N THR A 89 9.42 -31.48 -1.08
CA THR A 89 8.88 -32.85 -1.04
C THR A 89 7.35 -32.86 -0.95
N ARG A 90 6.73 -31.87 -0.29
CA ARG A 90 5.27 -31.81 -0.15
C ARG A 90 4.58 -31.22 -1.37
N ARG A 91 5.15 -30.18 -1.98
CA ARG A 91 4.51 -29.45 -3.09
C ARG A 91 4.90 -29.95 -4.48
N SER A 92 6.07 -30.56 -4.63
CA SER A 92 6.56 -31.12 -5.88
C SER A 92 7.21 -32.49 -5.65
N PRO A 93 6.48 -33.51 -5.14
CA PRO A 93 7.06 -34.81 -4.84
C PRO A 93 7.56 -35.53 -6.09
N ARG A 94 8.74 -36.15 -6.02
CA ARG A 94 9.21 -37.05 -7.09
C ARG A 94 8.49 -38.39 -7.02
N THR A 95 8.41 -39.09 -8.15
CA THR A 95 7.74 -40.40 -8.25
C THR A 95 8.14 -41.35 -7.14
N LEU A 96 9.45 -41.52 -6.84
CA LEU A 96 9.93 -42.42 -5.78
C LEU A 96 9.59 -41.96 -4.36
N GLU A 97 9.44 -40.65 -4.12
CA GLU A 97 9.05 -40.10 -2.81
C GLU A 97 7.58 -40.45 -2.50
N MET A 98 6.74 -40.57 -3.53
CA MET A 98 5.33 -40.92 -3.42
C MET A 98 5.07 -42.39 -3.01
N TRP A 99 6.08 -43.28 -3.00
CA TRP A 99 5.90 -44.70 -2.63
C TRP A 99 5.93 -44.92 -1.12
N LYS A 100 6.37 -43.91 -0.34
CA LYS A 100 6.44 -43.98 1.11
C LYS A 100 5.13 -43.44 1.71
N ILE A 101 4.35 -44.29 2.37
CA ILE A 101 3.06 -43.93 3.01
C ILE A 101 3.21 -42.71 3.94
N SER A 102 4.28 -42.65 4.73
CA SER A 102 4.58 -41.52 5.62
C SER A 102 4.81 -40.19 4.88
N THR A 103 5.26 -40.25 3.63
CA THR A 103 5.47 -39.07 2.77
C THR A 103 4.16 -38.67 2.10
N ILE A 104 3.35 -39.63 1.63
CA ILE A 104 2.00 -39.37 1.12
C ILE A 104 1.18 -38.60 2.17
N ARG A 105 1.19 -39.03 3.43
CA ARG A 105 0.46 -38.34 4.50
C ARG A 105 0.88 -36.88 4.68
N ARG A 106 2.19 -36.58 4.56
CA ARG A 106 2.74 -35.21 4.67
C ARG A 106 2.47 -34.34 3.44
N ILE A 107 2.37 -34.95 2.25
CA ILE A 107 1.94 -34.27 1.02
C ILE A 107 0.46 -33.88 1.13
N LEU A 108 -0.37 -34.77 1.65
CA LEU A 108 -1.83 -34.56 1.79
C LEU A 108 -2.19 -33.58 2.91
N VAL A 109 -1.38 -33.52 3.98
CA VAL A 109 -1.62 -32.67 5.14
C VAL A 109 -0.39 -31.82 5.39
N ASP A 110 -0.52 -30.52 5.14
CA ASP A 110 0.53 -29.51 5.31
C ASP A 110 0.18 -28.45 6.38
N ALA A 111 -0.93 -28.63 7.09
CA ALA A 111 -1.39 -27.71 8.14
C ALA A 111 -0.44 -27.61 9.34
N ASP A 112 0.45 -28.60 9.51
CA ASP A 112 1.50 -28.61 10.55
C ASP A 112 2.64 -27.62 10.27
N ILE A 113 2.86 -27.26 9.00
CA ILE A 113 3.94 -26.34 8.59
C ILE A 113 3.43 -25.05 7.94
N LYS A 114 2.17 -25.02 7.48
CA LYS A 114 1.57 -23.86 6.80
C LYS A 114 1.17 -22.80 7.82
N ILE A 115 1.64 -21.57 7.59
CA ILE A 115 1.39 -20.42 8.45
C ILE A 115 0.24 -19.56 7.92
N SER A 116 0.27 -19.26 6.63
CA SER A 116 -0.72 -18.36 6.02
C SER A 116 -0.88 -18.66 4.53
N THR A 117 -1.95 -18.13 3.95
CA THR A 117 -2.19 -18.14 2.50
C THR A 117 -2.79 -16.80 2.06
N ARG A 118 -2.76 -16.54 0.76
CA ARG A 118 -3.48 -15.43 0.11
C ARG A 118 -3.20 -14.08 0.78
N GLN A 119 -4.25 -13.37 1.20
CA GLN A 119 -4.17 -12.02 1.74
C GLN A 119 -3.28 -11.96 3.00
N ASP A 120 -3.35 -12.99 3.86
CA ASP A 120 -2.53 -13.06 5.06
C ASP A 120 -1.04 -13.21 4.73
N SER A 121 -0.71 -13.93 3.66
CA SER A 121 0.67 -14.03 3.17
C SER A 121 1.17 -12.71 2.61
N VAL A 122 0.34 -11.99 1.85
CA VAL A 122 0.71 -10.65 1.35
C VAL A 122 0.93 -9.68 2.50
N ALA A 123 0.05 -9.68 3.51
CA ALA A 123 0.18 -8.86 4.71
C ALA A 123 1.47 -9.18 5.49
N THR A 124 1.83 -10.47 5.58
CA THR A 124 3.07 -10.92 6.22
C THR A 124 4.30 -10.39 5.49
N VAL A 125 4.35 -10.53 4.16
CA VAL A 125 5.47 -10.03 3.34
C VAL A 125 5.55 -8.51 3.40
N LEU A 126 4.42 -7.81 3.31
CA LEU A 126 4.36 -6.35 3.42
C LEU A 126 4.93 -5.89 4.77
N LYS A 127 4.47 -6.50 5.87
CA LYS A 127 4.96 -6.19 7.22
C LYS A 127 6.47 -6.39 7.33
N ASP A 128 6.98 -7.51 6.79
CA ASP A 128 8.40 -7.82 6.79
C ASP A 128 9.22 -6.82 5.96
N ALA A 129 8.69 -6.35 4.83
CA ALA A 129 9.34 -5.37 3.97
C ALA A 129 9.36 -3.97 4.60
N VAL A 130 8.22 -3.52 5.12
CA VAL A 130 8.09 -2.20 5.79
C VAL A 130 8.98 -2.13 7.03
N ALA A 131 9.14 -3.22 7.77
CA ALA A 131 10.01 -3.28 8.95
C ALA A 131 11.51 -3.03 8.66
N GLN A 132 11.94 -3.04 7.40
CA GLN A 132 13.30 -2.70 7.01
C GLN A 132 13.51 -1.20 6.73
N LEU A 133 12.42 -0.44 6.60
CA LEU A 133 12.48 0.97 6.27
C LEU A 133 12.69 1.78 7.54
N ASP A 134 13.60 2.76 7.47
CA ASP A 134 13.70 3.80 8.49
C ASP A 134 12.70 4.91 8.17
N LEU A 135 11.58 4.87 8.88
CA LEU A 135 10.45 5.77 8.70
C LEU A 135 10.41 6.86 9.78
N THR A 136 11.47 6.99 10.57
CA THR A 136 11.62 8.09 11.52
C THR A 136 11.91 9.39 10.78
N TYR A 137 11.39 10.50 11.30
CA TYR A 137 11.59 11.82 10.70
C TYR A 137 11.79 12.91 11.76
N THR A 138 12.45 13.97 11.34
CA THR A 138 12.68 15.19 12.11
C THR A 138 11.79 16.32 11.61
N ASP A 139 11.70 17.40 12.40
CA ASP A 139 10.94 18.59 11.98
C ASP A 139 11.53 19.20 10.70
N THR A 140 12.87 19.16 10.57
CA THR A 140 13.59 19.61 9.37
C THR A 140 13.18 18.81 8.13
N ASP A 141 13.02 17.49 8.24
CA ASP A 141 12.59 16.66 7.09
C ASP A 141 11.21 17.09 6.58
N ILE A 142 10.31 17.45 7.49
CA ILE A 142 8.94 17.91 7.16
C ILE A 142 8.94 19.34 6.60
N GLU A 143 9.80 20.21 7.12
CA GLU A 143 10.02 21.55 6.58
C GLU A 143 10.59 21.51 5.16
N ASP A 144 11.60 20.66 4.92
CA ASP A 144 12.23 20.50 3.63
C ASP A 144 11.24 19.91 2.61
N LEU A 145 10.43 18.92 3.02
CA LEU A 145 9.36 18.36 2.20
C LEU A 145 8.31 19.42 1.78
N ALA A 146 7.91 20.29 2.71
CA ALA A 146 6.97 21.38 2.41
C ALA A 146 7.58 22.38 1.43
N ARG A 147 8.85 22.77 1.66
CA ARG A 147 9.58 23.71 0.79
C ARG A 147 9.76 23.15 -0.62
N GLU A 148 10.08 21.86 -0.74
CA GLU A 148 10.18 21.16 -2.02
C GLU A 148 8.83 21.18 -2.76
N GLY A 149 7.72 20.91 -2.07
CA GLY A 149 6.36 20.97 -2.64
C GLY A 149 6.00 22.35 -3.18
N MET A 150 6.32 23.41 -2.43
CA MET A 150 6.11 24.80 -2.88
C MET A 150 6.98 25.13 -4.09
N ALA A 151 8.23 24.67 -4.12
CA ALA A 151 9.11 24.87 -5.26
C ALA A 151 8.57 24.18 -6.53
N TRP A 152 8.09 22.93 -6.42
CA TRP A 152 7.43 22.23 -7.54
C TRP A 152 6.17 22.96 -8.02
N LEU A 153 5.37 23.49 -7.09
CA LEU A 153 4.17 24.22 -7.42
C LEU A 153 4.49 25.54 -8.14
N ALA A 154 5.48 26.29 -7.67
CA ALA A 154 5.96 27.51 -8.32
C ALA A 154 6.56 27.22 -9.71
N GLY A 155 7.27 26.09 -9.86
CA GLY A 155 7.83 25.61 -11.12
C GLY A 155 6.79 25.02 -12.10
N LYS A 156 5.53 24.86 -11.68
CA LYS A 156 4.46 24.18 -12.45
C LYS A 156 4.81 22.71 -12.80
N GLU A 157 5.55 22.05 -11.92
CA GLU A 157 5.98 20.66 -12.09
C GLU A 157 4.98 19.70 -11.45
N ALA A 158 3.91 19.38 -12.20
CA ALA A 158 2.78 18.60 -11.69
C ALA A 158 3.17 17.23 -11.10
N GLN A 159 4.19 16.58 -11.66
CA GLN A 159 4.68 15.30 -11.13
C GLN A 159 5.33 15.47 -9.75
N GLY A 160 6.14 16.52 -9.57
CA GLY A 160 6.77 16.85 -8.30
C GLY A 160 5.72 17.20 -7.24
N VAL A 161 4.75 18.05 -7.58
CA VAL A 161 3.62 18.40 -6.69
C VAL A 161 2.85 17.14 -6.28
N GLY A 162 2.46 16.30 -7.25
CA GLY A 162 1.72 15.07 -6.96
C GLY A 162 2.48 14.10 -6.07
N LYS A 163 3.80 13.99 -6.25
CA LYS A 163 4.69 13.18 -5.42
C LYS A 163 4.75 13.71 -3.98
N THR A 164 4.99 15.00 -3.79
CA THR A 164 5.05 15.61 -2.45
C THR A 164 3.71 15.49 -1.72
N LEU A 165 2.60 15.68 -2.43
CA LEU A 165 1.25 15.49 -1.89
C LEU A 165 0.98 14.05 -1.45
N ALA A 166 1.47 13.05 -2.19
CA ALA A 166 1.35 11.65 -1.79
C ALA A 166 2.13 11.36 -0.50
N LEU A 167 3.30 11.99 -0.31
CA LEU A 167 4.09 11.86 0.91
C LEU A 167 3.40 12.46 2.13
N PHE A 168 2.83 13.67 1.99
CA PHE A 168 2.00 14.26 3.05
C PHE A 168 0.74 13.43 3.33
N ALA A 169 0.11 12.86 2.30
CA ALA A 169 -1.03 11.98 2.49
C ALA A 169 -0.66 10.77 3.35
N GLU A 170 0.50 10.15 3.09
CA GLU A 170 0.98 9.01 3.85
C GLU A 170 1.27 9.37 5.32
N LEU A 171 1.97 10.49 5.55
CA LEU A 171 2.24 11.02 6.90
C LEU A 171 0.96 11.31 7.70
N LEU A 172 -0.07 11.82 7.03
CA LEU A 172 -1.35 12.17 7.64
C LEU A 172 -2.34 11.00 7.68
N GLY A 173 -2.00 9.84 7.11
CA GLY A 173 -2.92 8.70 6.96
C GLY A 173 -4.09 8.97 6.01
N TYR A 174 -3.99 9.99 5.16
CA TYR A 174 -5.03 10.36 4.21
C TYR A 174 -5.13 9.33 3.09
N LYS A 175 -6.35 9.09 2.61
CA LYS A 175 -6.65 8.09 1.59
C LYS A 175 -7.10 8.76 0.30
N LYS A 176 -7.03 8.01 -0.80
CA LYS A 176 -7.59 8.45 -2.08
C LYS A 176 -9.13 8.53 -1.99
N PRO A 177 -9.75 9.46 -2.73
CA PRO A 177 -11.20 9.58 -2.76
C PRO A 177 -11.86 8.30 -3.29
N PRO A 178 -13.04 7.93 -2.77
CA PRO A 178 -13.89 6.94 -3.41
C PRO A 178 -14.24 7.33 -4.85
N LYS A 179 -14.26 6.36 -5.77
CA LYS A 179 -14.52 6.58 -7.21
C LYS A 179 -15.79 7.38 -7.50
N TYR A 180 -16.84 7.22 -6.69
CA TYR A 180 -18.10 7.93 -6.89
C TYR A 180 -17.99 9.45 -6.68
N LEU A 181 -16.89 9.96 -6.10
CA LEU A 181 -16.65 11.39 -5.99
C LEU A 181 -16.24 12.03 -7.32
N GLY A 182 -15.80 11.24 -8.31
CA GLY A 182 -15.49 11.73 -9.67
C GLY A 182 -14.29 12.68 -9.72
N LEU A 183 -13.28 12.45 -8.86
CA LEU A 183 -12.08 13.27 -8.74
C LEU A 183 -10.88 12.71 -9.52
N ASP A 184 -11.12 11.82 -10.48
CA ASP A 184 -10.09 11.04 -11.18
C ASP A 184 -9.09 11.90 -12.00
N ALA A 185 -9.50 13.10 -12.42
CA ALA A 185 -8.66 14.06 -13.13
C ALA A 185 -7.77 14.93 -12.20
N THR A 186 -7.88 14.73 -10.89
CA THR A 186 -7.18 15.53 -9.86
C THR A 186 -6.30 14.63 -8.99
N VAL A 187 -5.28 15.23 -8.37
CA VAL A 187 -4.55 14.57 -7.28
C VAL A 187 -5.23 14.98 -5.98
N CYS A 188 -5.93 14.04 -5.36
CA CYS A 188 -6.75 14.30 -4.18
C CYS A 188 -6.52 13.26 -3.10
N TYR A 189 -6.38 13.72 -1.85
CA TYR A 189 -6.30 12.90 -0.67
C TYR A 189 -7.04 13.56 0.49
N GLY A 190 -7.64 12.76 1.34
CA GLY A 190 -8.41 13.24 2.49
C GLY A 190 -8.66 12.17 3.52
N VAL A 191 -9.25 12.57 4.63
CA VAL A 191 -9.66 11.65 5.69
C VAL A 191 -10.86 10.83 5.24
N ALA A 192 -10.80 9.50 5.34
CA ALA A 192 -11.93 8.62 5.03
C ALA A 192 -12.49 8.02 6.33
N THR A 193 -13.76 8.29 6.62
CA THR A 193 -14.45 7.77 7.81
C THR A 193 -15.73 7.02 7.43
N PRO A 194 -16.10 5.95 8.16
CA PRO A 194 -17.36 5.26 7.95
C PRO A 194 -18.55 6.22 8.10
N GLY A 195 -19.42 6.25 7.09
CA GLY A 195 -20.67 7.01 7.10
C GLY A 195 -21.87 6.16 7.53
N LYS A 196 -23.09 6.63 7.22
CA LYS A 196 -24.31 5.85 7.46
C LYS A 196 -24.43 4.70 6.47
N GLY A 197 -24.62 3.47 6.98
CA GLY A 197 -24.79 2.28 6.14
C GLY A 197 -23.51 1.92 5.39
N LYS A 198 -23.56 1.89 4.05
CA LYS A 198 -22.39 1.63 3.17
C LYS A 198 -21.71 2.92 2.68
N ASP A 199 -22.10 4.07 3.21
CA ASP A 199 -21.52 5.35 2.81
C ASP A 199 -20.16 5.58 3.48
N THR A 200 -19.32 6.39 2.84
CA THR A 200 -18.05 6.85 3.39
C THR A 200 -18.05 8.37 3.36
N VAL A 201 -17.81 8.97 4.52
CA VAL A 201 -17.62 10.41 4.67
C VAL A 201 -16.15 10.72 4.41
N PHE A 202 -15.89 11.56 3.40
CA PHE A 202 -14.55 11.87 2.92
C PHE A 202 -14.21 13.35 3.10
N GLY A 203 -13.16 13.67 3.83
CA GLY A 203 -12.70 15.03 4.10
C GLY A 203 -12.46 15.26 5.60
N PRO A 204 -11.69 16.30 6.00
CA PRO A 204 -11.10 17.35 5.16
C PRO A 204 -10.08 16.79 4.15
N LEU A 205 -9.87 17.51 3.06
CA LEU A 205 -9.07 17.03 1.93
C LEU A 205 -8.27 18.15 1.28
N PHE A 206 -7.19 17.79 0.61
CA PHE A 206 -6.50 18.64 -0.34
C PHE A 206 -6.67 18.10 -1.76
N LEU A 207 -6.74 19.03 -2.70
CA LEU A 207 -7.01 18.76 -4.11
C LEU A 207 -6.07 19.59 -4.97
N TYR A 208 -5.32 18.92 -5.83
CA TYR A 208 -4.47 19.53 -6.84
C TYR A 208 -5.03 19.26 -8.23
N ARG A 209 -5.15 20.32 -9.03
CA ARG A 209 -5.57 20.29 -10.43
C ARG A 209 -4.34 20.54 -11.30
N PRO A 210 -3.79 19.48 -11.94
CA PRO A 210 -2.61 19.63 -12.79
C PRO A 210 -2.84 20.56 -13.99
N GLU A 211 -4.07 20.58 -14.54
CA GLU A 211 -4.43 21.35 -15.75
C GLU A 211 -4.15 22.85 -15.61
N ASP A 212 -4.48 23.44 -14.47
CA ASP A 212 -4.28 24.87 -14.20
C ASP A 212 -3.32 25.15 -13.04
N ASN A 213 -2.57 24.12 -12.61
CA ASN A 213 -1.62 24.15 -11.52
C ASN A 213 -2.19 24.74 -10.21
N THR A 214 -3.45 24.40 -9.88
CA THR A 214 -4.12 24.90 -8.68
C THR A 214 -4.12 23.86 -7.57
N LEU A 215 -3.53 24.20 -6.42
CA LEU A 215 -3.62 23.45 -5.17
C LEU A 215 -4.61 24.10 -4.20
N LEU A 216 -5.50 23.31 -3.62
CA LEU A 216 -6.62 23.74 -2.77
C LEU A 216 -6.69 22.90 -1.50
N TRP A 217 -7.06 23.52 -0.38
CA TRP A 217 -7.46 22.84 0.85
C TRP A 217 -8.95 23.06 1.11
N ILE A 218 -9.67 21.97 1.34
CA ILE A 218 -11.11 21.97 1.58
C ILE A 218 -11.38 21.43 2.98
N ASP A 219 -11.69 22.35 3.89
CA ASP A 219 -12.03 22.04 5.28
C ASP A 219 -13.50 21.62 5.44
N LYS A 220 -13.94 20.69 4.60
CA LYS A 220 -15.29 20.11 4.60
C LYS A 220 -15.18 18.61 4.34
N SER A 221 -16.16 17.88 4.86
CA SER A 221 -16.34 16.46 4.56
C SER A 221 -17.53 16.26 3.62
N PHE A 222 -17.46 15.19 2.84
CA PHE A 222 -18.38 14.89 1.75
C PHE A 222 -18.96 13.49 1.92
N SER A 223 -20.30 13.42 1.92
CA SER A 223 -21.06 12.16 1.92
C SER A 223 -21.77 12.02 0.57
N ARG A 224 -21.90 10.78 0.07
CA ARG A 224 -22.66 10.52 -1.15
C ARG A 224 -24.13 10.94 -1.04
N ILE A 225 -24.67 10.98 0.18
CA ILE A 225 -26.08 11.23 0.46
C ILE A 225 -26.37 12.74 0.41
N ASP A 226 -25.38 13.59 0.66
CA ASP A 226 -25.52 15.04 0.65
C ASP A 226 -25.27 15.61 -0.75
N LYS A 227 -26.34 15.86 -1.50
CA LYS A 227 -26.26 16.41 -2.85
C LYS A 227 -25.61 17.78 -2.91
N GLN A 228 -25.86 18.65 -1.92
CA GLN A 228 -25.37 20.02 -1.92
C GLN A 228 -23.85 20.03 -1.70
N GLN A 229 -23.34 19.20 -0.79
CA GLN A 229 -21.90 19.02 -0.60
C GLN A 229 -21.23 18.43 -1.84
N MET A 230 -21.87 17.46 -2.49
CA MET A 230 -21.36 16.86 -3.73
C MET A 230 -21.31 17.86 -4.90
N GLU A 231 -22.30 18.75 -5.02
CA GLU A 231 -22.30 19.83 -6.01
C GLU A 231 -21.18 20.84 -5.75
N PHE A 232 -21.00 21.26 -4.49
CA PHE A 232 -19.87 22.12 -4.09
C PHE A 232 -18.52 21.47 -4.43
N LEU A 233 -18.32 20.18 -4.11
CA LEU A 233 -17.07 19.49 -4.41
C LEU A 233 -16.77 19.47 -5.91
N ARG A 234 -17.79 19.23 -6.74
CA ARG A 234 -17.66 19.25 -8.21
C ARG A 234 -17.36 20.65 -8.73
N ALA A 235 -18.00 21.68 -8.18
CA ALA A 235 -17.74 23.08 -8.56
C ALA A 235 -16.30 23.48 -8.23
N VAL A 236 -15.80 23.12 -7.05
CA VAL A 236 -14.40 23.37 -6.65
C VAL A 236 -13.42 22.57 -7.52
N ALA A 237 -13.68 21.27 -7.73
CA ALA A 237 -12.84 20.42 -8.58
C ALA A 237 -12.83 20.88 -10.05
N GLY A 238 -13.93 21.47 -10.53
CA GLY A 238 -14.05 22.07 -11.86
C GLY A 238 -13.54 23.51 -11.96
N GLY A 239 -13.06 24.11 -10.87
CA GLY A 239 -12.56 25.50 -10.85
C GLY A 239 -13.63 26.58 -10.90
N GLN A 240 -14.90 26.21 -10.73
CA GLN A 240 -16.05 27.12 -10.71
C GLN A 240 -16.21 27.83 -9.37
N GLU A 241 -15.62 27.27 -8.31
CA GLU A 241 -15.67 27.81 -6.95
C GLU A 241 -14.28 27.82 -6.32
N SER A 242 -14.00 28.84 -5.50
CA SER A 242 -12.73 29.01 -4.79
C SER A 242 -12.88 28.71 -3.31
N VAL A 243 -11.82 28.18 -2.71
CA VAL A 243 -11.71 27.98 -1.25
C VAL A 243 -10.70 28.95 -0.64
N PRO A 244 -10.75 29.19 0.68
CA PRO A 244 -9.88 30.20 1.32
C PRO A 244 -8.39 29.86 1.30
N VAL A 245 -8.03 28.58 1.41
CA VAL A 245 -6.63 28.13 1.51
C VAL A 245 -6.21 27.50 0.18
N ARG A 246 -5.22 28.11 -0.47
CA ARG A 246 -4.76 27.78 -1.83
C ARG A 246 -3.25 27.92 -1.96
N GLY A 247 -2.68 27.25 -2.95
CA GLY A 247 -1.27 27.37 -3.29
C GLY A 247 -0.35 26.93 -2.16
N ASP A 248 0.71 27.70 -1.91
CA ASP A 248 1.72 27.42 -0.87
C ASP A 248 1.12 27.30 0.53
N ALA A 249 0.03 28.03 0.81
CA ALA A 249 -0.67 27.96 2.09
C ALA A 249 -1.21 26.56 2.40
N VAL A 250 -1.43 25.72 1.37
CA VAL A 250 -1.81 24.32 1.56
C VAL A 250 -0.63 23.51 2.09
N PHE A 251 0.59 23.69 1.56
CA PHE A 251 1.78 23.00 2.09
C PHE A 251 2.12 23.46 3.51
N GLU A 252 1.96 24.74 3.82
CA GLU A 252 2.09 25.27 5.19
C GLU A 252 1.11 24.60 6.16
N LYS A 253 -0.14 24.39 5.72
CA LYS A 253 -1.16 23.67 6.49
C LYS A 253 -0.75 22.21 6.70
N LEU A 254 -0.37 21.49 5.64
CA LEU A 254 0.05 20.09 5.72
C LEU A 254 1.26 19.90 6.63
N ARG A 255 2.27 20.78 6.52
CA ARG A 255 3.43 20.81 7.42
C ARG A 255 2.99 20.91 8.87
N SER A 256 2.14 21.89 9.17
CA SER A 256 1.64 22.14 10.53
C SER A 256 0.85 20.95 11.07
N ASP A 257 0.04 20.32 10.22
CA ASP A 257 -0.78 19.16 10.61
C ASP A 257 0.07 17.93 10.93
N VAL A 258 1.17 17.69 10.19
CA VAL A 258 2.12 16.61 10.50
C VAL A 258 2.84 16.89 11.82
N LEU A 259 3.37 18.10 12.00
CA LEU A 259 4.11 18.48 13.22
C LEU A 259 3.24 18.50 14.48
N ALA A 260 1.92 18.63 14.33
CA ALA A 260 0.96 18.55 15.42
C ALA A 260 0.62 17.11 15.85
N GLN A 261 1.03 16.08 15.09
CA GLN A 261 0.73 14.69 15.45
C GLN A 261 1.55 14.23 16.68
N PRO A 262 0.90 13.61 17.68
CA PRO A 262 1.62 13.04 18.81
C PRO A 262 2.42 11.81 18.37
N GLY A 263 3.70 11.74 18.74
CA GLY A 263 4.54 10.55 18.57
C GLY A 263 5.51 10.57 17.39
N ARG A 264 5.36 11.46 16.40
CA ARG A 264 6.23 11.54 15.19
C ARG A 264 6.48 10.17 14.53
N GLU A 265 5.53 9.26 14.64
CA GLU A 265 5.56 7.93 14.03
C GLU A 265 4.50 7.89 12.93
N LEU A 266 4.80 7.22 11.82
CA LEU A 266 3.82 7.02 10.76
C LEU A 266 2.62 6.21 11.28
N PRO A 267 1.39 6.55 10.86
CA PRO A 267 0.24 5.69 11.14
C PRO A 267 0.45 4.31 10.46
N VAL A 268 0.47 3.24 11.27
CA VAL A 268 0.59 1.85 10.82
C VAL A 268 -0.74 1.33 10.28
#